data_AF-A0A2D8RPE9-F1
#
_entry.id   AF-A0A2D8RPE9-F1
#
_cell.length_a   1.000
_cell.length_b   1.000
_cell.length_c   1.000
_cell.angle_alpha   90.00
_cell.angle_beta   90.00
_cell.angle_gamma   90.00
#
_symmetry.space_group_name_H-M   'P 1'
#
loop_
_entity.id
_entity.type
_entity.pdbx_description
1 polymer ?
#
loop_
_entity_poly.entity_id
_entity_poly.type
_entity_poly.pdbx_seq_one_letter_code
_entity_poly.pdbx_strand_id
1 'polypeptide(L)' 'MNRIERAFQNAQSHNRSAFVSYVCAGDPNPATSLEVCRALIRSGVDILEIGVPFSDPLADGL' A
#
# COMPACT_ATOMS: atom_id res chain seq x y z
N MET A 1 9.01 -9.29 16.76
CA MET A 1 8.12 -8.22 16.24
C MET A 1 8.26 -8.12 14.74
N ASN A 2 7.16 -8.33 14.01
CA ASN A 2 7.13 -8.33 12.54
C ASN A 2 7.03 -6.89 11.98
N ARG A 3 7.04 -6.76 10.64
CA ARG A 3 7.01 -5.44 9.96
C ARG A 3 5.70 -4.69 10.18
N ILE A 4 4.58 -5.40 10.24
CA ILE A 4 3.24 -4.82 10.41
C ILE A 4 3.10 -4.25 11.84
N GLU A 5 3.47 -5.04 12.85
CA GLU A 5 3.50 -4.59 14.25
C GLU A 5 4.35 -3.32 14.43
N ARG A 6 5.51 -3.27 13.77
CA ARG A 6 6.39 -2.11 13.80
C ARG A 6 5.78 -0.87 13.15
N ALA A 7 5.06 -1.03 12.05
CA ALA A 7 4.39 0.07 11.35
C ALA A 7 3.34 0.74 12.26
N PHE A 8 2.48 -0.06 12.91
CA PHE A 8 1.48 0.45 13.84
C PHE A 8 2.10 1.10 15.09
N GLN A 9 3.13 0.50 15.67
CA GLN A 9 3.83 1.09 16.81
C GLN A 9 4.49 2.43 16.45
N ASN A 10 5.06 2.54 15.24
CA ASN A 10 5.64 3.79 14.77
C ASN A 10 4.58 4.88 14.57
N ALA A 11 3.42 4.55 13.99
CA ALA A 11 2.33 5.52 13.85
C ALA A 11 1.83 6.00 15.23
N GLN A 12 1.65 5.05 16.16
CA GLN A 12 1.23 5.34 17.53
C GLN A 12 2.23 6.21 18.29
N SER A 13 3.54 5.95 18.16
CA SER A 13 4.57 6.76 18.84
C SER A 13 4.62 8.21 18.35
N HIS A 14 4.12 8.47 17.14
CA HIS A 14 3.96 9.80 16.56
C HIS A 14 2.55 10.39 16.77
N ASN A 15 1.74 9.77 17.63
CA ASN A 15 0.36 10.18 17.94
C ASN A 15 -0.52 10.40 16.69
N ARG A 16 -0.38 9.50 15.70
CA ARG A 16 -1.18 9.49 14.47
C ARG A 16 -1.69 8.08 14.17
N SER A 17 -2.73 7.99 13.34
CA SER A 17 -3.14 6.73 12.75
C SER A 17 -2.10 6.24 11.73
N ALA A 18 -2.03 4.92 11.53
CA ALA A 18 -1.26 4.35 10.43
C ALA A 18 -1.94 4.65 9.09
N PHE A 19 -1.16 5.10 8.11
CA PHE A 19 -1.64 5.30 6.75
C PHE A 19 -1.35 4.05 5.92
N VAL A 20 -2.42 3.42 5.43
CA VAL A 20 -2.37 2.23 4.58
C VAL A 20 -2.87 2.62 3.20
N SER A 21 -2.11 2.33 2.15
CA SER A 21 -2.52 2.59 0.77
C SER A 21 -2.58 1.30 -0.02
N TYR A 22 -3.56 1.20 -0.91
CA TYR A 22 -3.74 0.08 -1.84
C TYR A 22 -3.41 0.49 -3.28
N VAL A 23 -2.76 -0.40 -4.03
CA VAL A 23 -2.58 -0.29 -5.49
C VAL A 23 -2.71 -1.67 -6.15
N CYS A 24 -3.24 -1.72 -7.36
CA CYS A 24 -3.23 -2.93 -8.18
C CYS A 24 -1.88 -3.08 -8.89
N ALA A 25 -1.25 -4.25 -8.78
CA ALA A 25 0.04 -4.49 -9.42
C ALA A 25 -0.07 -4.43 -10.94
N GLY A 26 0.80 -3.64 -11.57
CA GLY A 26 0.85 -3.51 -13.02
C GLY A 26 -0.14 -2.53 -13.63
N ASP A 27 -0.98 -1.85 -12.85
CA ASP A 27 -1.85 -0.78 -13.32
C ASP A 27 -1.12 0.59 -13.37
N PRO A 28 -1.22 1.38 -14.46
CA PRO A 28 -1.73 1.02 -15.79
C PRO A 28 -0.74 0.21 -16.63
N ASN A 29 0.53 0.15 -16.22
CA ASN A 29 1.55 -0.72 -16.78
C ASN A 29 2.64 -1.01 -15.72
N PRO A 30 3.49 -2.04 -15.89
CA PRO A 30 4.48 -2.43 -14.88
C PRO A 30 5.45 -1.29 -14.47
N ALA A 31 5.88 -0.46 -15.42
CA ALA A 31 6.80 0.63 -15.14
C ALA A 31 6.15 1.73 -14.29
N THR A 32 4.93 2.13 -14.65
CA THR A 32 4.16 3.16 -13.94
C THR A 32 3.75 2.67 -12.56
N SER A 33 3.27 1.43 -12.45
CA SER A 33 2.90 0.81 -11.18
C SER A 33 4.07 0.79 -10.19
N LEU A 34 5.28 0.45 -10.64
CA LEU A 34 6.48 0.49 -9.80
C LEU A 34 6.80 1.91 -9.31
N GLU A 35 6.69 2.92 -10.17
CA GLU A 35 6.92 4.31 -9.79
C GLU A 35 5.86 4.83 -8.81
N VAL A 36 4.60 4.42 -8.96
CA VAL A 36 3.52 4.72 -8.00
C VAL A 36 3.83 4.11 -6.63
N CYS A 37 4.20 2.82 -6.57
CA CYS A 37 4.60 2.17 -5.32
C CYS A 37 5.76 2.93 -4.63
N ARG A 38 6.78 3.30 -5.40
CA ARG A 38 7.93 4.06 -4.87
C ARG A 38 7.53 5.45 -4.39
N ALA A 39 6.63 6.13 -5.10
CA ALA A 39 6.12 7.43 -4.71
C ALA A 39 5.34 7.34 -3.39
N LEU A 40 4.46 6.35 -3.22
CA LEU A 40 3.72 6.13 -1.98
C LEU A 40 4.65 5.88 -0.78
N ILE A 41 5.69 5.06 -0.98
CA ILE A 41 6.72 4.81 0.04
C ILE A 41 7.44 6.11 0.44
N ARG A 42 7.86 6.93 -0.55
CA ARG A 42 8.52 8.22 -0.29
C ARG A 42 7.60 9.23 0.40
N SER A 43 6.30 9.17 0.13
CA SER A 43 5.28 10.03 0.74
C SER A 43 4.90 9.61 2.16
N GLY A 44 5.46 8.51 2.69
CA GLY A 44 5.30 8.13 4.09
C GLY A 44 4.13 7.19 4.38
N VAL A 45 3.72 6.35 3.42
CA VAL A 45 2.81 5.23 3.73
C VAL A 45 3.47 4.28 4.73
N ASP A 46 2.73 3.86 5.75
CA ASP A 46 3.23 2.89 6.74
C ASP A 46 3.14 1.45 6.21
N ILE A 47 2.07 1.14 5.48
CA ILE A 47 1.81 -0.16 4.89
C ILE A 47 1.30 0.04 3.46
N LEU A 48 1.98 -0.60 2.51
CA LEU A 48 1.54 -0.66 1.11
C LEU A 48 0.91 -2.02 0.83
N GLU A 49 -0.37 -2.02 0.49
CA GLU A 49 -1.10 -3.18 -0.01
C GLU A 49 -0.99 -3.23 -1.53
N ILE A 50 -0.58 -4.39 -2.05
CA ILE A 50 -0.40 -4.62 -3.48
C ILE A 50 -1.37 -5.72 -3.90
N GLY A 51 -2.42 -5.33 -4.62
CA GLY A 51 -3.39 -6.26 -5.20
C GLY A 51 -2.78 -7.03 -6.36
N VAL A 52 -3.05 -8.33 -6.40
CA VAL A 52 -2.72 -9.17 -7.57
C VAL A 52 -3.90 -9.07 -8.54
N PRO A 53 -3.69 -8.67 -9.80
CA PRO A 53 -4.77 -8.57 -10.78
C PRO A 53 -5.56 -9.89 -10.90
N PHE A 54 -6.88 -9.79 -10.87
CA PHE A 54 -7.80 -10.90 -11.01
C PHE A 54 -8.86 -10.56 -12.06
N SER A 55 -9.25 -11.53 -12.89
CA SER A 55 -10.16 -11.29 -14.01
C SER A 55 -11.60 -11.02 -13.59
N ASP A 56 -12.03 -11.53 -12.43
CA ASP A 56 -13.37 -11.34 -11.88
C ASP A 56 -13.30 -10.79 -10.43
N PRO A 57 -12.92 -9.52 -10.23
CA PRO A 57 -12.70 -8.95 -8.90
C PRO A 57 -14.03 -8.63 -8.19
N LEU A 58 -14.79 -9.68 -7.80
CA LEU A 58 -16.15 -9.59 -7.25
C LEU A 58 -16.27 -8.74 -5.97
N ALA A 59 -15.18 -8.60 -5.22
CA ALA A 59 -15.13 -7.85 -3.96
C ALA A 59 -14.65 -6.41 -4.12
N ASP A 60 -14.06 -6.06 -5.28
CA ASP A 60 -13.58 -4.71 -5.54
C ASP A 60 -14.73 -3.86 -6.13
N GLY A 61 -14.69 -2.55 -5.84
CA GLY A 61 -15.64 -1.60 -6.44
C GLY A 61 -15.40 -1.40 -7.94
N LEU A 62 -16.43 -0.92 -8.64
CA LEU A 62 -16.33 -0.47 -10.04
C LEU A 62 -15.75 0.94 -10.15
#